data_AF-A0A8T5MSZ4-F1
#
_entry.id   AF-A0A8T5MSZ4-F1
#
_cell.length_a   1.000
_cell.length_b   1.000
_cell.length_c   1.000
_cell.angle_alpha   90.00
_cell.angle_beta   90.00
_cell.angle_gamma   90.00
#
_symmetry.space_group_name_H-M   'P 1'
#
loop_
_entity.id
_entity.type
_entity.pdbx_description
1 polymer ?
#
loop_
_entity_poly.entity_id
_entity_poly.type
_entity_poly.pdbx_seq_one_letter_code
_entity_poly.pdbx_strand_id
1 'polypeptide(L)' 'RLEVLEFRYVDALKASEIGGTLLKNGNMVGADAITAAIAINNGCEAVVTRNKQHFEWIRDLTGLEVETY' A
#
# COMPACT_ATOMS: atom_id res chain seq x y z
N ARG A 1 -0.65 19.19 -10.25
CA ARG A 1 0.24 19.65 -9.15
C ARG A 1 0.47 18.45 -8.25
N LEU A 2 1.70 18.19 -7.81
CA LEU A 2 1.97 17.10 -6.88
C LEU A 2 1.80 17.61 -5.45
N GLU A 3 1.19 16.78 -4.61
CA GLU A 3 1.02 16.98 -3.18
C GLU A 3 1.77 15.89 -2.44
N VAL A 4 2.39 16.25 -1.30
CA VAL A 4 3.08 15.30 -0.44
C VAL A 4 2.11 14.90 0.66
N LEU A 5 1.74 13.63 0.70
CA LEU A 5 0.89 13.08 1.74
C LEU A 5 1.72 12.78 3.00
N GLU A 6 1.22 13.20 4.16
CA GLU A 6 1.88 12.95 5.44
C GLU A 6 1.67 11.52 5.93
N PHE A 7 2.66 10.99 6.64
CA PHE A 7 2.55 9.70 7.34
C PHE A 7 2.03 9.92 8.76
N ARG A 8 0.86 9.36 9.06
CA ARG A 8 0.14 9.50 10.33
C ARG A 8 0.06 8.16 11.05
N TYR A 9 -0.31 8.21 12.32
CA TYR A 9 -0.47 7.00 13.14
C TYR A 9 -1.45 5.97 12.54
N VAL A 10 -2.55 6.44 11.91
CA VAL A 10 -3.52 5.57 11.24
C VAL A 10 -2.92 4.81 10.05
N ASP A 11 -1.93 5.40 9.39
CA ASP A 11 -1.21 4.77 8.27
C ASP A 11 -0.27 3.68 8.80
N ALA A 12 0.35 3.89 9.97
CA ALA A 12 1.19 2.88 10.62
C ALA A 12 0.38 1.64 11.04
N LEU A 13 -0.84 1.83 11.54
CA LEU A 13 -1.76 0.74 11.86
C LEU A 13 -2.14 -0.05 10.61
N LYS A 14 -2.55 0.66 9.54
CA LYS A 14 -2.95 0.01 8.29
C LYS A 14 -1.77 -0.70 7.59
N ALA A 15 -0.57 -0.11 7.62
CA ALA A 15 0.63 -0.73 7.08
C ALA A 15 0.98 -2.02 7.83
N SER A 16 0.83 -2.02 9.16
CA SER A 16 1.06 -3.21 10.01
C SER A 16 0.04 -4.31 9.73
N GLU A 17 -1.24 -3.95 9.50
CA GLU A 17 -2.30 -4.88 9.08
C GLU A 17 -1.98 -5.53 7.72
N ILE A 18 -1.65 -4.72 6.71
CA ILE A 18 -1.31 -5.18 5.35
C ILE A 18 -0.06 -6.08 5.40
N GLY A 19 1.03 -5.58 5.97
CA GLY A 19 2.30 -6.29 6.05
C GLY A 19 2.18 -7.58 6.85
N GLY A 20 1.51 -7.56 8.00
CA GLY A 20 1.29 -8.74 8.83
C GLY A 20 0.41 -9.80 8.15
N THR A 21 -0.59 -9.37 7.38
CA THR A 21 -1.48 -10.29 6.65
C THR A 21 -0.76 -10.94 5.47
N LEU A 22 -0.02 -10.17 4.68
CA LEU A 22 0.75 -10.70 3.56
C LEU A 22 1.90 -11.59 4.03
N LEU A 23 2.57 -11.24 5.13
CA LEU A 23 3.66 -12.04 5.69
C LEU A 23 3.17 -13.44 6.12
N LYS A 24 1.96 -13.57 6.67
CA LYS A 24 1.35 -14.87 7.00
C LYS A 24 1.20 -15.77 5.77
N ASN A 25 1.05 -15.18 4.59
CA ASN A 25 0.95 -15.88 3.31
C ASN A 25 2.29 -16.05 2.60
N GLY A 26 3.41 -15.73 3.26
CA GLY A 26 4.76 -15.82 2.69
C GLY A 26 5.14 -14.62 1.79
N ASN A 27 4.30 -13.59 1.72
CA ASN A 27 4.52 -12.41 0.86
C ASN A 27 5.09 -11.25 1.70
N MET A 28 6.35 -10.89 1.48
CA MET A 28 7.01 -9.79 2.19
C MET A 28 7.04 -8.53 1.32
N VAL A 29 6.33 -7.47 1.75
CA VAL A 29 6.19 -6.22 0.97
C VAL A 29 6.95 -5.01 1.54
N GLY A 30 7.49 -5.11 2.76
CA GLY A 30 8.32 -4.06 3.36
C GLY A 30 7.65 -2.68 3.40
N ALA A 31 8.38 -1.66 2.95
CA ALA A 31 7.92 -0.27 2.96
C ALA A 31 6.74 0.00 2.00
N ASP A 32 6.47 -0.87 1.02
CA ASP A 32 5.33 -0.69 0.10
C ASP A 32 3.98 -0.76 0.83
N ALA A 33 3.91 -1.47 1.96
CA ALA A 33 2.73 -1.45 2.83
C ALA A 33 2.48 -0.06 3.44
N ILE A 34 3.52 0.74 3.69
CA ILE A 34 3.40 2.11 4.20
C ILE A 34 2.82 3.02 3.12
N THR A 35 3.37 2.94 1.90
CA THR A 35 2.87 3.71 0.75
C THR A 35 1.40 3.39 0.48
N ALA A 36 1.02 2.11 0.47
CA ALA A 36 -0.36 1.69 0.27
C ALA A 36 -1.29 2.18 1.40
N ALA A 37 -0.85 2.09 2.65
CA ALA A 37 -1.62 2.57 3.79
C ALA A 37 -1.90 4.08 3.72
N ILE A 38 -0.88 4.88 3.37
CA ILE A 38 -1.04 6.33 3.17
C ILE A 38 -2.05 6.59 2.04
N ALA A 39 -1.93 5.90 0.91
CA ALA A 39 -2.84 6.06 -0.23
C ALA A 39 -4.30 5.75 0.16
N ILE A 40 -4.53 4.60 0.81
CA ILE A 40 -5.87 4.17 1.26
C ILE A 40 -6.48 5.18 2.23
N ASN A 41 -5.74 5.61 3.25
CA ASN A 41 -6.26 6.51 4.28
C ASN A 41 -6.41 7.97 3.81
N ASN A 42 -5.90 8.31 2.61
CA ASN A 42 -6.16 9.58 1.95
C ASN A 42 -7.22 9.46 0.84
N GLY A 43 -7.83 8.29 0.66
CA GLY A 43 -8.87 8.07 -0.35
C GLY A 43 -8.34 8.06 -1.78
N CYS A 44 -7.05 7.74 -1.98
CA CYS A 44 -6.50 7.57 -3.32
C CYS A 44 -7.12 6.33 -3.98
N GLU A 45 -7.50 6.47 -5.25
CA GLU A 45 -8.09 5.38 -6.03
C GLU A 45 -7.03 4.34 -6.45
N ALA A 46 -5.81 4.80 -6.76
CA ALA A 46 -4.75 3.95 -7.26
C ALA A 46 -3.35 4.38 -6.77
N VAL A 47 -2.39 3.46 -6.84
CA VAL A 47 -0.95 3.74 -6.74
C VAL A 47 -0.26 3.49 -8.07
N VAL A 48 0.57 4.45 -8.48
CA VAL A 48 1.42 4.35 -9.67
C VAL A 48 2.80 3.81 -9.26
N THR A 49 3.25 2.69 -9.82
CA THR A 49 4.48 2.02 -9.37
C THR A 49 5.18 1.21 -10.45
N ARG A 50 6.50 0.99 -10.27
CA ARG A 50 7.27 -0.02 -11.03
C ARG A 50 7.33 -1.37 -10.32
N ASN A 51 7.07 -1.40 -9.01
CA ASN A 51 7.07 -2.63 -8.23
C ASN A 51 5.72 -3.34 -8.32
N LYS A 52 5.42 -3.86 -9.52
CA LYS A 52 4.14 -4.48 -9.83
C LYS A 52 3.78 -5.59 -8.83
N GLN A 53 4.71 -6.48 -8.51
CA GLN A 53 4.44 -7.66 -7.71
C GLN A 53 3.92 -7.34 -6.31
N HIS A 54 4.58 -6.43 -5.57
CA HIS A 54 4.14 -6.09 -4.21
C HIS A 54 2.75 -5.44 -4.22
N PHE A 55 2.54 -4.50 -5.14
CA PHE A 55 1.29 -3.76 -5.20
C PHE A 55 0.14 -4.60 -5.74
N GLU A 56 0.38 -5.60 -6.59
CA GLU A 56 -0.65 -6.59 -6.95
C GLU A 56 -1.14 -7.38 -5.74
N TRP A 57 -0.24 -7.87 -4.89
CA TRP A 57 -0.63 -8.55 -3.65
C TRP A 57 -1.41 -7.63 -2.70
N ILE A 58 -1.01 -6.35 -2.63
CA ILE A 58 -1.70 -5.35 -1.82
C ILE A 58 -3.08 -5.03 -2.40
N ARG A 59 -3.22 -4.90 -3.72
CA ARG A 59 -4.51 -4.70 -4.40
C ARG A 59 -5.45 -5.85 -4.09
N ASP A 60 -4.98 -7.08 -4.24
CA ASP A 60 -5.80 -8.27 -4.01
C ASP A 60 -6.29 -8.36 -2.55
N LEU A 61 -5.54 -7.77 -1.60
CA LEU A 61 -5.93 -7.68 -0.19
C LEU A 61 -6.84 -6.48 0.14
N THR A 62 -6.65 -5.33 -0.50
CA THR A 62 -7.19 -4.03 -0.04
C THR A 62 -8.16 -3.36 -1.00
N GLY A 63 -8.17 -3.77 -2.27
CA GLY A 63 -8.90 -3.10 -3.35
C GLY A 63 -8.25 -1.80 -3.85
N LEU A 64 -7.05 -1.45 -3.39
CA LEU A 64 -6.30 -0.30 -3.91
C LEU A 64 -5.80 -0.60 -5.33
N GLU A 65 -6.24 0.16 -6.33
CA GLU A 65 -5.87 -0.07 -7.73
C GLU A 65 -4.38 0.21 -7.98
N VAL A 66 -3.83 -0.41 -9.04
CA VAL A 66 -2.40 -0.35 -9.34
C VAL A 66 -2.19 -0.05 -10.82
N GLU A 67 -1.49 1.06 -11.06
CA GLU A 67 -1.09 1.50 -12.39
C GLU A 67 0.42 1.32 -12.56
N THR A 68 0.85 0.63 -13.61
CA THR A 68 2.28 0.34 -13.86
C THR A 68 2.81 1.13 -15.05
N TYR A 69 4.09 1.51 -15.00
CA TYR A 69 4.77 2.30 -16.04
C TYR A 69 6.26 1.96 -16.18
#